data_AF-A0A960YCI4-F1
#
_entry.id   AF-A0A960YCI4-F1
#
_cell.length_a   1.000
_cell.length_b   1.000
_cell.length_c   1.000
_cell.angle_alpha   90.00
_cell.angle_beta   90.00
_cell.angle_gamma   90.00
#
_symmetry.space_group_name_H-M   'P 1'
#
loop_
_entity.id
_entity.type
_entity.pdbx_description
1 polymer ?
#
loop_
_entity_poly.entity_id
_entity_poly.type
_entity_poly.pdbx_seq_one_letter_code
_entity_poly.pdbx_strand_id
1 'polypeptide(L)'
;MNLKKRVIFSIIPGLFLLLACSGPEKKIEKKPTEAEILQAFQIPESSYDELPKERKLFAAHYPISNEMRIDLFMKPIENIGGGYIGVGTDQNLSFIAKARSEFAYLMDFDPVIVRVNKIHILFLKTAPTYPEFLKLWSFSNNKASYELIKKEFEAGSDFNLINQAWKIAATKVGVPSRLKDLNYMTKRFGLQSFHNVEKEYAYLHELAKKGRIQAIPGDLTGKKTMQAISL
;
A
#
# COMPACT_ATOMS: atom_id res chain seq x y z
N MET A 1 -14.87 -102.52 11.41
CA MET A 1 -15.86 -102.85 10.36
C MET A 1 -17.16 -102.11 10.70
N ASN A 2 -17.64 -101.25 9.78
CA ASN A 2 -18.93 -100.53 9.80
C ASN A 2 -19.15 -99.46 10.90
N LEU A 3 -19.76 -98.30 10.68
CA LEU A 3 -20.18 -97.56 9.49
C LEU A 3 -20.58 -96.14 9.97
N LYS A 4 -20.16 -95.11 9.23
CA LYS A 4 -20.72 -93.74 9.04
C LYS A 4 -21.74 -93.18 10.06
N LYS A 5 -21.53 -91.92 10.46
CA LYS A 5 -22.54 -90.84 10.33
C LYS A 5 -21.85 -89.47 10.23
N ARG A 6 -22.08 -88.79 9.10
CA ARG A 6 -21.70 -87.40 8.82
C ARG A 6 -22.69 -86.47 9.52
N VAL A 7 -22.20 -85.41 10.17
CA VAL A 7 -23.00 -84.25 10.56
C VAL A 7 -22.44 -83.05 9.79
N ILE A 8 -23.32 -82.40 9.04
CA ILE A 8 -23.04 -81.22 8.20
C ILE A 8 -23.07 -80.00 9.11
N PHE A 9 -21.94 -79.32 9.30
CA PHE A 9 -21.89 -78.00 9.90
C PHE A 9 -22.16 -76.95 8.83
N SER A 10 -23.25 -76.21 8.98
CA SER A 10 -23.58 -75.03 8.18
C SER A 10 -22.76 -73.86 8.72
N ILE A 11 -21.78 -73.37 7.94
CA ILE A 11 -20.98 -72.19 8.26
C ILE A 11 -21.66 -71.00 7.57
N ILE A 12 -22.26 -70.12 8.37
CA ILE A 12 -22.75 -68.81 7.93
C ILE A 12 -21.52 -67.92 7.64
N PRO A 13 -21.33 -67.37 6.43
CA PRO A 13 -20.27 -66.41 6.19
C PRO A 13 -20.67 -65.07 6.83
N GLY A 14 -19.89 -64.64 7.82
CA GLY A 14 -20.01 -63.30 8.41
C GLY A 14 -19.70 -62.23 7.36
N LEU A 15 -20.70 -61.38 7.10
CA LEU A 15 -20.61 -60.20 6.28
C LEU A 15 -19.73 -59.16 7.00
N PHE A 16 -18.44 -59.10 6.67
CA PHE A 16 -17.55 -58.03 7.10
C PHE A 16 -17.95 -56.72 6.38
N LEU A 17 -18.72 -55.87 7.05
CA LEU A 17 -18.86 -54.48 6.64
C LEU A 17 -17.52 -53.77 6.89
N LEU A 18 -16.72 -53.60 5.84
CA LEU A 18 -15.63 -52.65 5.80
C LEU A 18 -16.23 -51.24 5.84
N LEU A 19 -16.38 -50.66 7.03
CA LEU A 19 -16.49 -49.22 7.18
C LEU A 19 -15.18 -48.61 6.71
N ALA A 20 -15.14 -48.19 5.44
CA ALA A 20 -14.13 -47.27 4.96
C ALA A 20 -14.35 -45.93 5.68
N CYS A 21 -13.57 -45.68 6.73
CA CYS A 21 -13.36 -44.33 7.25
C CYS A 21 -12.69 -43.52 6.13
N SER A 22 -13.49 -42.80 5.34
CA SER A 22 -12.98 -41.67 4.56
C SER A 22 -12.44 -40.64 5.54
N GLY A 23 -11.10 -40.57 5.66
CA GLY A 23 -10.44 -39.50 6.39
C GLY A 23 -10.88 -38.14 5.84
N PRO A 24 -10.86 -37.07 6.65
CA PRO A 24 -11.27 -35.75 6.19
C PRO A 24 -10.42 -35.35 4.98
N GLU A 25 -11.10 -35.12 3.85
CA GLU A 25 -10.51 -34.57 2.65
C GLU A 25 -9.75 -33.29 3.04
N LYS A 26 -8.42 -33.28 2.87
CA LYS A 26 -7.64 -32.05 3.05
C LYS A 26 -8.20 -31.03 2.06
N LYS A 27 -8.97 -30.05 2.54
CA LYS A 27 -9.31 -28.86 1.76
C LYS A 27 -8.00 -28.23 1.32
N ILE A 28 -7.67 -28.38 0.04
CA ILE A 28 -6.55 -27.67 -0.56
C ILE A 28 -6.99 -26.21 -0.62
N GLU A 29 -6.50 -25.41 0.32
CA GLU A 29 -6.78 -23.99 0.36
C GLU A 29 -6.16 -23.35 -0.90
N LYS A 30 -7.02 -22.95 -1.84
CA LYS A 30 -6.58 -22.32 -3.09
C LYS A 30 -5.90 -21.01 -2.73
N LYS A 31 -4.62 -20.87 -3.09
CA LYS A 31 -3.92 -19.58 -2.94
C LYS A 31 -4.66 -18.50 -3.75
N PRO A 32 -4.91 -17.32 -3.17
CA PRO A 32 -5.55 -16.24 -3.89
C PRO A 32 -4.68 -15.81 -5.08
N THR A 33 -5.34 -15.46 -6.17
CA THR A 33 -4.73 -14.87 -7.36
C THR A 33 -4.32 -13.43 -7.09
N GLU A 34 -3.39 -12.90 -7.89
CA GLU A 34 -2.98 -11.49 -7.80
C GLU A 34 -4.18 -10.53 -7.91
N ALA A 35 -5.16 -10.83 -8.75
CA ALA A 35 -6.36 -10.02 -8.92
C ALA A 35 -7.24 -10.03 -7.66
N GLU A 36 -7.41 -11.20 -7.02
CA GLU A 36 -8.16 -11.33 -5.76
C GLU A 36 -7.44 -10.57 -4.62
N ILE A 37 -6.11 -10.63 -4.56
CA ILE A 37 -5.32 -9.87 -3.57
C ILE A 37 -5.45 -8.36 -3.81
N LEU A 38 -5.32 -7.91 -5.06
CA LEU A 38 -5.47 -6.49 -5.41
C LEU A 38 -6.88 -5.99 -5.13
N GLN A 39 -7.90 -6.81 -5.37
CA GLN A 39 -9.28 -6.47 -5.04
C GLN A 39 -9.48 -6.33 -3.53
N ALA A 40 -8.96 -7.29 -2.74
CA ALA A 40 -9.02 -7.23 -1.27
C ALA A 40 -8.23 -6.05 -0.70
N PHE A 41 -7.15 -5.64 -1.38
CA PHE A 41 -6.39 -4.45 -1.00
C PHE A 41 -7.18 -3.16 -1.21
N GLN A 42 -8.09 -3.06 -2.18
CA GLN A 42 -8.86 -1.82 -2.37
C GLN A 42 -9.91 -1.62 -1.28
N ILE A 43 -9.82 -0.52 -0.54
CA ILE A 43 -10.81 -0.17 0.48
C ILE A 43 -11.96 0.60 -0.18
N PRO A 44 -13.22 0.14 -0.05
CA PRO A 44 -14.34 0.86 -0.63
C PRO A 44 -14.58 2.18 0.11
N GLU A 45 -15.01 3.22 -0.61
CA GLU A 45 -15.17 4.55 -0.01
C GLU A 45 -16.18 4.61 1.14
N SER A 46 -17.15 3.70 1.15
CA SER A 46 -18.12 3.53 2.25
C SER A 46 -17.48 3.13 3.58
N SER A 47 -16.25 2.60 3.54
CA SER A 47 -15.46 2.18 4.71
C SER A 47 -14.51 3.27 5.20
N TYR A 48 -14.53 4.46 4.61
CA TYR A 48 -13.74 5.58 5.09
C TYR A 48 -14.38 6.27 6.29
N ASP A 49 -13.55 6.76 7.20
CA ASP A 49 -13.97 7.68 8.25
C ASP A 49 -14.51 8.99 7.66
N GLU A 50 -15.51 9.56 8.32
CA GLU A 50 -15.91 10.93 8.06
C GLU A 50 -14.82 11.86 8.60
N LEU A 51 -14.16 12.60 7.70
CA LEU A 51 -13.06 13.45 8.08
C LEU A 51 -13.55 14.70 8.83
N PRO A 52 -12.82 15.14 9.88
CA PRO A 52 -13.24 16.28 10.68
C PRO A 52 -13.27 17.56 9.84
N LYS A 53 -14.36 18.33 9.95
CA LYS A 53 -14.50 19.65 9.32
C LYS A 53 -13.46 20.64 9.87
N GLU A 54 -13.23 20.60 11.18
CA GLU A 54 -12.19 21.38 11.86
C GLU A 54 -11.03 20.49 12.24
N ARG A 55 -9.91 20.63 11.52
CA ARG A 55 -8.71 19.81 11.72
C ARG A 55 -7.83 20.29 12.88
N LYS A 56 -8.09 21.48 13.44
CA LYS A 56 -7.33 22.11 14.54
C LYS A 56 -5.82 22.11 14.32
N LEU A 57 -5.40 22.37 13.09
CA LEU A 57 -3.99 22.42 12.69
C LEU A 57 -3.42 23.84 12.81
N PHE A 58 -2.12 23.95 13.09
CA PHE A 58 -1.43 25.24 13.12
C PHE A 58 -1.25 25.85 11.72
N ALA A 59 -1.18 25.01 10.68
CA ALA A 59 -1.20 25.39 9.29
C ALA A 59 -2.43 24.77 8.59
N ALA A 60 -2.85 25.36 7.48
CA ALA A 60 -4.01 24.84 6.74
C ALA A 60 -3.81 23.39 6.26
N HIS A 61 -2.58 23.06 5.83
CA HIS A 61 -2.16 21.80 5.26
C HIS A 61 -0.64 21.58 5.46
N TYR A 62 -0.20 20.33 5.57
CA TYR A 62 1.22 19.93 5.65
C TYR A 62 1.61 19.03 4.46
N PRO A 63 1.90 19.60 3.27
CA PRO A 63 2.17 18.82 2.05
C PRO A 63 3.53 18.12 2.04
N ILE A 64 4.35 18.31 3.10
CA ILE A 64 5.69 17.77 3.22
C ILE A 64 5.99 17.42 4.69
N SER A 65 6.84 16.42 4.90
CA SER A 65 7.41 16.13 6.22
C SER A 65 8.47 17.16 6.63
N ASN A 66 8.57 17.43 7.93
CA ASN A 66 9.64 18.20 8.56
C ASN A 66 10.65 17.31 9.33
N GLU A 67 10.57 15.98 9.17
CA GLU A 67 11.43 15.01 9.84
C GLU A 67 12.79 14.92 9.14
N MET A 68 13.77 15.65 9.67
CA MET A 68 15.11 15.74 9.08
C MET A 68 16.05 14.59 9.46
N ARG A 69 15.61 13.65 10.31
CA ARG A 69 16.43 12.53 10.81
C ARG A 69 15.83 11.15 10.55
N ILE A 70 15.12 10.98 9.43
CA ILE A 70 14.55 9.67 9.06
C ILE A 70 15.62 8.58 8.86
N ASP A 71 16.91 8.95 8.68
CA ASP A 71 18.04 8.02 8.64
C ASP A 71 18.12 7.10 9.87
N LEU A 72 17.70 7.60 11.04
CA LEU A 72 17.74 6.85 12.30
C LEU A 72 16.80 5.63 12.30
N PHE A 73 15.75 5.64 11.48
CA PHE A 73 14.76 4.56 11.40
C PHE A 73 15.05 3.56 10.29
N MET A 74 15.98 3.87 9.38
CA MET A 74 16.17 3.06 8.16
C MET A 74 16.70 1.65 8.45
N LYS A 75 17.62 1.51 9.39
CA LYS A 75 18.20 0.20 9.73
C LYS A 75 17.21 -0.73 10.45
N PRO A 76 16.46 -0.28 11.48
CA PRO A 76 15.48 -1.14 12.14
C PRO A 76 14.37 -1.70 11.23
N ILE A 77 13.99 -0.97 10.18
CA ILE A 77 12.89 -1.38 9.30
C ILE A 77 13.37 -2.10 8.04
N GLU A 78 14.67 -2.25 7.82
CA GLU A 78 15.19 -2.75 6.55
C GLU A 78 14.70 -4.19 6.25
N ASN A 79 14.06 -4.37 5.10
CA ASN A 79 13.55 -5.65 4.58
C ASN A 79 12.58 -6.41 5.52
N ILE A 80 11.84 -5.72 6.40
CA ILE A 80 10.82 -6.37 7.26
C ILE A 80 9.63 -6.95 6.48
N GLY A 81 9.37 -6.48 5.25
CA GLY A 81 8.30 -6.96 4.38
C GLY A 81 6.90 -6.52 4.81
N GLY A 82 5.88 -7.26 4.35
CA GLY A 82 4.49 -7.11 4.79
C GLY A 82 3.77 -5.84 4.30
N GLY A 83 2.65 -5.52 4.94
CA GLY A 83 1.88 -4.31 4.66
C GLY A 83 2.44 -3.09 5.38
N TYR A 84 2.36 -1.93 4.74
CA TYR A 84 2.70 -0.63 5.31
C TYR A 84 1.45 0.23 5.49
N ILE A 85 1.35 0.93 6.62
CA ILE A 85 0.38 2.01 6.82
C ILE A 85 1.14 3.19 7.40
N GLY A 86 0.94 4.38 6.85
CA GLY A 86 1.58 5.58 7.38
C GLY A 86 0.77 6.84 7.13
N VAL A 87 0.94 7.80 8.05
CA VAL A 87 0.30 9.12 8.01
C VAL A 87 1.26 10.16 7.42
N GLY A 88 0.71 11.24 6.86
CA GLY A 88 1.49 12.28 6.21
C GLY A 88 1.89 11.90 4.78
N THR A 89 3.04 12.41 4.33
CA THR A 89 3.35 12.56 2.91
C THR A 89 4.50 11.67 2.44
N ASP A 90 5.53 12.30 1.89
CA ASP A 90 6.63 11.75 1.12
C ASP A 90 7.61 10.88 1.93
N GLN A 91 7.70 11.06 3.25
CA GLN A 91 8.57 10.24 4.09
C GLN A 91 8.16 8.78 4.06
N ASN A 92 6.86 8.50 3.89
CA ASN A 92 6.33 7.16 3.76
C ASN A 92 6.95 6.42 2.57
N LEU A 93 7.27 7.11 1.46
CA LEU A 93 7.91 6.49 0.30
C LEU A 93 9.30 5.94 0.64
N SER A 94 10.05 6.65 1.49
CA SER A 94 11.35 6.18 1.99
C SER A 94 11.20 4.92 2.82
N PHE A 95 10.22 4.89 3.73
CA PHE A 95 10.00 3.76 4.62
C PHE A 95 9.45 2.52 3.88
N ILE A 96 8.49 2.69 2.98
CA ILE A 96 7.95 1.60 2.14
C ILE A 96 9.09 0.93 1.35
N ALA A 97 9.95 1.73 0.71
CA ALA A 97 11.04 1.21 -0.09
C ALA A 97 12.10 0.49 0.77
N LYS A 98 12.46 1.06 1.92
CA LYS A 98 13.42 0.47 2.86
C LYS A 98 12.90 -0.84 3.46
N ALA A 99 11.63 -0.85 3.83
CA ALA A 99 10.98 -2.00 4.44
C ALA A 99 10.69 -3.13 3.47
N ARG A 100 10.70 -2.86 2.15
CA ARG A 100 10.22 -3.81 1.12
C ARG A 100 8.77 -4.22 1.36
N SER A 101 7.94 -3.24 1.75
CA SER A 101 6.52 -3.48 1.98
C SER A 101 5.80 -3.80 0.68
N GLU A 102 5.04 -4.89 0.67
CA GLU A 102 4.41 -5.44 -0.53
C GLU A 102 3.15 -4.67 -0.93
N PHE A 103 2.50 -4.03 0.05
CA PHE A 103 1.30 -3.23 -0.06
C PHE A 103 1.41 -2.03 0.88
N ALA A 104 0.92 -0.85 0.46
CA ALA A 104 1.04 0.35 1.26
C ALA A 104 -0.21 1.24 1.24
N TYR A 105 -0.67 1.62 2.43
CA TYR A 105 -1.70 2.62 2.66
C TYR A 105 -1.07 3.94 3.13
N LEU A 106 -1.22 4.99 2.33
CA LEU A 106 -0.90 6.36 2.70
C LEU A 106 -2.19 7.01 3.21
N MET A 107 -2.45 6.88 4.51
CA MET A 107 -3.69 7.31 5.15
C MET A 107 -3.54 8.69 5.76
N ASP A 108 -4.47 9.61 5.53
CA ASP A 108 -4.44 10.91 6.20
C ASP A 108 -5.85 11.44 6.47
N PHE A 109 -6.00 12.23 7.54
CA PHE A 109 -7.28 12.85 7.90
C PHE A 109 -7.47 14.22 7.21
N ASP A 110 -6.43 14.77 6.58
CA ASP A 110 -6.55 15.94 5.72
C ASP A 110 -6.82 15.50 4.26
N PRO A 111 -8.02 15.79 3.71
CA PRO A 111 -8.37 15.41 2.35
C PRO A 111 -7.38 15.89 1.30
N VAL A 112 -6.74 17.05 1.52
CA VAL A 112 -5.76 17.60 0.58
C VAL A 112 -4.48 16.78 0.59
N ILE A 113 -4.05 16.31 1.76
CA ILE A 113 -2.83 15.49 1.91
C ILE A 113 -3.01 14.12 1.27
N VAL A 114 -4.19 13.52 1.41
CA VAL A 114 -4.57 12.32 0.65
C VAL A 114 -4.36 12.55 -0.86
N ARG A 115 -4.75 13.72 -1.38
CA ARG A 115 -4.59 14.06 -2.80
C ARG A 115 -3.15 14.38 -3.19
N VAL A 116 -2.34 14.96 -2.30
CA VAL A 116 -0.89 15.08 -2.52
C VAL A 116 -0.27 13.68 -2.70
N ASN A 117 -0.65 12.72 -1.87
CA ASN A 117 -0.21 11.33 -1.99
C ASN A 117 -0.71 10.66 -3.29
N LYS A 118 -1.95 10.93 -3.74
CA LYS A 118 -2.41 10.48 -5.07
C LYS A 118 -1.52 11.02 -6.21
N ILE A 119 -1.10 12.28 -6.14
CA ILE A 119 -0.19 12.87 -7.12
C ILE A 119 1.20 12.21 -7.05
N HIS A 120 1.73 11.93 -5.85
CA HIS A 120 2.97 11.16 -5.70
C HIS A 120 2.87 9.78 -6.36
N ILE A 121 1.77 9.05 -6.14
CA ILE A 121 1.54 7.72 -6.73
C ILE A 121 1.45 7.81 -8.25
N LEU A 122 0.73 8.79 -8.81
CA LEU A 122 0.67 9.03 -10.25
C LEU A 122 2.09 9.27 -10.81
N PHE A 123 2.88 10.14 -10.18
CA PHE A 123 4.22 10.43 -10.66
C PHE A 123 5.17 9.25 -10.54
N LEU A 124 5.07 8.45 -9.48
CA LEU A 124 5.81 7.19 -9.37
C LEU A 124 5.42 6.23 -10.49
N LYS A 125 4.13 6.08 -10.79
CA LYS A 125 3.63 5.23 -11.88
C LYS A 125 4.14 5.71 -13.25
N THR A 126 4.23 7.03 -13.47
CA THR A 126 4.61 7.61 -14.76
C THR A 126 6.11 7.71 -14.97
N ALA A 127 6.91 7.98 -13.94
CA ALA A 127 8.35 8.21 -14.06
C ALA A 127 9.16 6.93 -13.81
N PRO A 128 9.85 6.37 -14.82
CA PRO A 128 10.67 5.16 -14.66
C PRO A 128 11.86 5.34 -13.72
N THR A 129 12.37 6.56 -13.57
CA THR A 129 13.54 6.86 -12.73
C THR A 129 13.30 8.03 -11.78
N TYR A 130 14.09 8.10 -10.69
CA TYR A 130 14.01 9.20 -9.75
C TYR A 130 14.24 10.59 -10.38
N PRO A 131 15.22 10.80 -11.28
CA PRO A 131 15.37 12.08 -11.98
C PRO A 131 14.11 12.51 -12.76
N GLU A 132 13.39 11.57 -13.36
CA GLU A 132 12.13 11.86 -14.06
C GLU A 132 11.00 12.20 -13.07
N PHE A 133 10.92 11.52 -11.94
CA PHE A 133 9.99 11.85 -10.87
C PHE A 133 10.25 13.24 -10.29
N LEU A 134 11.53 13.56 -10.03
CA LEU A 134 11.96 14.87 -9.58
C LEU A 134 11.59 15.95 -10.60
N LYS A 135 11.71 15.65 -11.90
CA LYS A 135 11.30 16.56 -12.99
C LYS A 135 9.80 16.84 -12.95
N LEU A 136 8.94 15.85 -12.68
CA LEU A 136 7.49 16.05 -12.56
C LEU A 136 7.10 16.97 -11.38
N TRP A 137 7.90 16.98 -10.31
CA TRP A 137 7.71 17.95 -9.22
C TRP A 137 8.37 19.30 -9.48
N SER A 138 9.26 19.41 -10.47
CA SER A 138 10.04 20.64 -10.67
C SER A 138 9.17 21.81 -11.11
N PHE A 139 9.42 22.99 -10.52
CA PHE A 139 8.66 24.21 -10.82
C PHE A 139 8.67 24.57 -12.32
N SER A 140 9.80 24.34 -13.02
CA SER A 140 9.91 24.57 -14.46
C SER A 140 9.04 23.63 -15.30
N ASN A 141 8.64 22.49 -14.75
CA ASN A 141 7.78 21.50 -15.42
C ASN A 141 6.33 21.56 -14.94
N ASN A 142 5.95 22.54 -14.12
CA ASN A 142 4.62 22.60 -13.49
C ASN A 142 3.47 22.50 -14.51
N LYS A 143 3.58 23.18 -15.65
CA LYS A 143 2.54 23.12 -16.70
C LYS A 143 2.35 21.70 -17.22
N ALA A 144 3.43 21.07 -17.68
CA ALA A 144 3.36 19.71 -18.23
C ALA A 144 2.89 18.68 -17.20
N SER A 145 3.33 18.82 -15.95
CA SER A 145 2.95 17.92 -14.85
C SER A 145 1.49 18.12 -14.44
N TYR A 146 0.98 19.36 -14.48
CA TYR A 146 -0.43 19.65 -14.26
C TYR A 146 -1.33 19.08 -15.36
N GLU A 147 -0.92 19.14 -16.63
CA GLU A 147 -1.68 18.50 -17.71
C GLU A 147 -1.75 16.97 -17.54
N LEU A 148 -0.67 16.34 -17.05
CA LEU A 148 -0.68 14.92 -16.68
C LEU A 148 -1.68 14.63 -15.55
N ILE A 149 -1.67 15.44 -14.48
CA ILE A 149 -2.61 15.33 -13.35
C ILE A 149 -4.05 15.50 -13.83
N LYS A 150 -4.30 16.53 -14.65
CA LYS A 150 -5.62 16.82 -15.22
C LYS A 150 -6.12 15.63 -16.03
N LYS A 151 -5.30 15.11 -16.95
CA LYS A 151 -5.67 13.94 -17.77
C LYS A 151 -6.05 12.72 -16.92
N GLU A 152 -5.36 12.47 -15.81
CA GLU A 152 -5.65 11.33 -14.94
C GLU A 152 -6.92 11.53 -14.11
N PHE A 153 -7.13 12.74 -13.56
CA PHE A 153 -8.11 12.95 -12.50
C PHE A 153 -9.30 13.83 -12.87
N GLU A 154 -9.35 14.48 -14.05
CA GLU A 154 -10.41 15.45 -14.38
C GLU A 154 -11.81 14.86 -14.44
N ALA A 155 -11.94 13.57 -14.76
CA ALA A 155 -13.22 12.86 -14.77
C ALA A 155 -13.72 12.48 -13.36
N GLY A 156 -12.86 12.56 -12.34
CA GLY A 156 -13.17 12.18 -10.96
C GLY A 156 -13.89 13.29 -10.20
N SER A 157 -14.79 12.91 -9.29
CA SER A 157 -15.49 13.84 -8.39
C SER A 157 -14.55 14.58 -7.43
N ASP A 158 -13.32 14.09 -7.23
CA ASP A 158 -12.33 14.68 -6.35
C ASP A 158 -11.33 15.63 -7.05
N PHE A 159 -11.53 15.94 -8.34
CA PHE A 159 -10.60 16.77 -9.10
C PHE A 159 -10.36 18.16 -8.49
N ASN A 160 -11.37 18.77 -7.88
CA ASN A 160 -11.20 20.06 -7.20
C ASN A 160 -10.19 19.98 -6.04
N LEU A 161 -10.22 18.89 -5.26
CA LEU A 161 -9.27 18.65 -4.18
C LEU A 161 -7.88 18.29 -4.73
N ILE A 162 -7.80 17.56 -5.84
CA ILE A 162 -6.53 17.29 -6.55
C ILE A 162 -5.89 18.61 -7.01
N ASN A 163 -6.67 19.51 -7.61
CA ASN A 163 -6.20 20.82 -8.04
C ASN A 163 -5.73 21.67 -6.85
N GLN A 164 -6.44 21.64 -5.73
CA GLN A 164 -6.02 22.30 -4.50
C GLN A 164 -4.70 21.72 -3.98
N ALA A 165 -4.59 20.39 -3.91
CA ALA A 165 -3.38 19.69 -3.48
C ALA A 165 -2.18 20.04 -4.36
N TRP A 166 -2.36 20.07 -5.68
CA TRP A 166 -1.31 20.49 -6.62
C TRP A 166 -0.84 21.93 -6.34
N LYS A 167 -1.77 22.88 -6.21
CA LYS A 167 -1.44 24.29 -5.94
C LYS A 167 -0.65 24.49 -4.64
N ILE A 168 -0.93 23.67 -3.63
CA ILE A 168 -0.24 23.72 -2.33
C ILE A 168 1.13 23.03 -2.42
N ALA A 169 1.18 21.84 -3.02
CA ALA A 169 2.37 20.98 -3.01
C ALA A 169 3.45 21.40 -4.02
N ALA A 170 3.07 21.90 -5.20
CA ALA A 170 4.00 22.20 -6.30
C ALA A 170 4.71 23.57 -6.20
N THR A 171 4.68 24.19 -5.02
CA THR A 171 5.35 25.47 -4.76
C THR A 171 6.84 25.26 -4.44
N LYS A 172 7.64 26.33 -4.49
CA LYS A 172 9.07 26.25 -4.14
C LYS A 172 9.35 25.80 -2.71
N VAL A 173 8.38 25.95 -1.81
CA VAL A 173 8.46 25.58 -0.38
C VAL A 173 7.66 24.31 -0.05
N GLY A 174 7.00 23.70 -1.04
CA GLY A 174 6.28 22.44 -0.89
C GLY A 174 7.16 21.23 -1.19
N VAL A 175 6.60 20.24 -1.89
CA VAL A 175 7.28 18.98 -2.26
C VAL A 175 8.64 19.22 -2.92
N PRO A 176 8.81 20.19 -3.85
CA PRO A 176 10.12 20.48 -4.43
C PRO A 176 11.20 20.86 -3.41
N SER A 177 10.85 21.56 -2.33
CA SER A 177 11.78 21.86 -1.23
C SER A 177 12.15 20.59 -0.50
N ARG A 178 11.16 19.76 -0.18
CA ARG A 178 11.36 18.52 0.54
C ARG A 178 12.24 17.51 -0.21
N LEU A 179 12.11 17.42 -1.53
CA LEU A 179 13.01 16.60 -2.36
C LEU A 179 14.45 17.15 -2.37
N LYS A 180 14.66 18.45 -2.18
CA LYS A 180 16.00 19.01 -1.93
C LYS A 180 16.50 18.66 -0.53
N ASP A 181 15.62 18.65 0.46
CA ASP A 181 15.98 18.26 1.83
C ASP A 181 16.47 16.81 1.89
N LEU A 182 15.91 15.89 1.09
CA LEU A 182 16.45 14.53 0.97
C LEU A 182 17.91 14.51 0.52
N ASN A 183 18.28 15.36 -0.44
CA ASN A 183 19.68 15.50 -0.87
C ASN A 183 20.56 16.09 0.24
N TYR A 184 20.04 17.07 1.00
CA TYR A 184 20.73 17.60 2.16
C TYR A 184 20.95 16.51 3.22
N MET A 185 19.93 15.71 3.52
CA MET A 185 19.99 14.61 4.49
C MET A 185 20.98 13.52 4.06
N THR A 186 21.08 13.20 2.77
CA THR A 186 22.14 12.32 2.26
C THR A 186 23.52 12.89 2.55
N LYS A 187 23.77 14.15 2.23
CA LYS A 187 25.08 14.78 2.44
C LYS A 187 25.43 14.91 3.92
N ARG A 188 24.44 15.21 4.77
CA ARG A 188 24.66 15.54 6.18
C ARG A 188 24.66 14.31 7.10
N PHE A 189 23.81 13.33 6.82
CA PHE A 189 23.53 12.18 7.68
C PHE A 189 23.75 10.83 6.99
N GLY A 190 24.13 10.80 5.71
CA GLY A 190 24.34 9.55 4.98
C GLY A 190 23.04 8.82 4.63
N LEU A 191 21.90 9.52 4.61
CA LEU A 191 20.61 8.92 4.25
C LEU A 191 20.68 8.20 2.89
N GLN A 192 20.33 6.91 2.90
CA GLN A 192 20.06 6.09 1.72
C GLN A 192 18.56 5.83 1.62
N SER A 193 17.92 6.37 0.60
CA SER A 193 16.48 6.23 0.34
C SER A 193 16.18 6.24 -1.17
N PHE A 194 14.91 6.18 -1.56
CA PHE A 194 14.44 6.13 -2.95
C PHE A 194 15.00 7.24 -3.85
N HIS A 195 15.41 8.39 -3.31
CA HIS A 195 15.97 9.49 -4.09
C HIS A 195 17.42 9.28 -4.53
N ASN A 196 18.17 8.39 -3.88
CA ASN A 196 19.57 8.13 -4.19
C ASN A 196 19.93 6.64 -4.27
N VAL A 197 18.96 5.74 -4.09
CA VAL A 197 19.11 4.30 -4.24
C VAL A 197 18.17 3.83 -5.35
N GLU A 198 18.73 3.52 -6.53
CA GLU A 198 17.96 3.16 -7.73
C GLU A 198 17.02 1.96 -7.51
N LYS A 199 17.49 0.92 -6.81
CA LYS A 199 16.68 -0.27 -6.47
C LYS A 199 15.51 0.01 -5.51
N GLU A 200 15.55 1.11 -4.78
CA GLU A 200 14.47 1.55 -3.89
C GLU A 200 13.44 2.36 -4.68
N TYR A 201 13.91 3.24 -5.57
CA TYR A 201 13.02 3.93 -6.51
C TYR A 201 12.28 2.95 -7.42
N ALA A 202 13.00 2.04 -8.07
CA ALA A 202 12.43 1.05 -8.99
C ALA A 202 11.39 0.16 -8.30
N TYR A 203 11.60 -0.14 -7.02
CA TYR A 203 10.64 -0.88 -6.21
C TYR A 203 9.33 -0.10 -6.02
N LEU A 204 9.40 1.18 -5.65
CA LEU A 204 8.22 2.05 -5.54
C LEU A 204 7.50 2.24 -6.88
N HIS A 205 8.25 2.43 -7.96
CA HIS A 205 7.71 2.53 -9.33
C HIS A 205 6.88 1.29 -9.68
N GLU A 206 7.41 0.10 -9.40
CA GLU A 206 6.71 -1.16 -9.66
C GLU A 206 5.48 -1.36 -8.76
N LEU A 207 5.55 -1.01 -7.48
CA LEU A 207 4.38 -1.04 -6.60
C LEU A 207 3.28 -0.09 -7.08
N ALA A 208 3.63 1.14 -7.47
CA ALA A 208 2.68 2.12 -7.99
C ALA A 208 2.02 1.64 -9.30
N LYS A 209 2.80 1.06 -10.23
CA LYS A 209 2.27 0.48 -11.47
C LYS A 209 1.31 -0.68 -11.24
N LYS A 210 1.59 -1.52 -10.23
CA LYS A 210 0.75 -2.65 -9.86
C LYS A 210 -0.46 -2.26 -9.00
N GLY A 211 -0.63 -0.97 -8.67
CA GLY A 211 -1.73 -0.52 -7.82
C GLY A 211 -1.60 -0.98 -6.36
N ARG A 212 -0.38 -1.25 -5.88
CA ARG A 212 -0.10 -1.74 -4.53
C ARG A 212 0.25 -0.61 -3.53
N ILE A 213 0.10 0.64 -3.95
CA ILE A 213 0.17 1.81 -3.06
C ILE A 213 -1.12 2.58 -3.27
N GLN A 214 -1.84 2.90 -2.19
CA GLN A 214 -3.07 3.68 -2.25
C GLN A 214 -3.05 4.82 -1.22
N ALA A 215 -3.63 5.95 -1.61
CA ALA A 215 -3.84 7.07 -0.71
C ALA A 215 -5.32 7.14 -0.32
N ILE A 216 -5.60 7.00 0.97
CA ILE A 216 -6.96 6.87 1.49
C ILE A 216 -7.24 7.86 2.63
N PRO A 217 -8.46 8.39 2.73
CA PRO A 217 -8.85 9.20 3.87
C PRO A 217 -9.05 8.33 5.12
N GLY A 218 -8.52 8.77 6.26
CA GLY A 218 -8.76 8.10 7.53
C GLY A 218 -8.19 8.86 8.71
N ASP A 219 -8.85 8.68 9.86
CA ASP A 219 -8.41 9.23 11.14
C ASP A 219 -7.88 8.07 11.99
N LEU A 220 -6.68 8.21 12.56
CA LEU A 220 -6.12 7.18 13.47
C LEU A 220 -7.00 6.95 14.70
N THR A 221 -7.80 7.95 15.08
CA THR A 221 -8.79 7.88 16.17
C THR A 221 -10.20 7.54 15.68
N GLY A 222 -10.35 7.38 14.36
CA GLY A 222 -11.56 6.98 13.68
C GLY A 222 -11.96 5.54 13.99
N LYS A 223 -13.11 5.14 13.45
CA LYS A 223 -13.72 3.82 13.72
C LYS A 223 -13.89 2.98 12.47
N LYS A 224 -13.58 3.50 11.28
CA LYS A 224 -13.85 2.81 10.01
C LYS A 224 -12.57 2.50 9.24
N THR A 225 -11.80 3.51 8.81
CA THR A 225 -10.72 3.29 7.83
C THR A 225 -9.67 2.31 8.35
N MET A 226 -9.16 2.52 9.57
CA MET A 226 -8.16 1.63 10.17
C MET A 226 -8.66 0.21 10.38
N GLN A 227 -9.95 0.04 10.73
CA GLN A 227 -10.54 -1.29 10.85
C GLN A 227 -10.64 -1.98 9.50
N ALA A 228 -11.07 -1.26 8.46
CA ALA A 228 -11.20 -1.79 7.11
C ALA A 228 -9.86 -2.26 6.52
N ILE A 229 -8.74 -1.62 6.87
CA ILE A 229 -7.40 -2.08 6.43
C ILE A 229 -7.04 -3.46 7.01
N SER A 230 -7.56 -3.80 8.19
CA SER A 230 -7.22 -5.04 8.90
C SER A 230 -8.13 -6.23 8.60
N LEU A 231 -9.25 -6.00 7.90
CA LEU A 231 -10.31 -6.97 7.60
C LEU A 231 -10.16 -7.53 6.19
#